data_AF-A0A5J6HD26-F1
#
_entry.id   AF-A0A5J6HD26-F1
#
_cell.length_a   1.000
_cell.length_b   1.000
_cell.length_c   1.000
_cell.angle_alpha   90.00
_cell.angle_beta   90.00
_cell.angle_gamma   90.00
#
_symmetry.space_group_name_H-M   'P 1'
#
loop_
_entity.id
_entity.type
_entity.pdbx_description
1 polymer ?
#
loop_
_entity_poly.entity_id
_entity_poly.type
_entity_poly.pdbx_seq_one_letter_code
_entity_poly.pdbx_strand_id
1 'polypeptide(L)' 'MSATPGKVVIHGESRVAGRKVFVCSFLQARLPDAVDQPFFAAWSPTATWLDELQPAFADCPFPTGAEAVGSQEAAGRA' A
#
# COMPACT_ATOMS: atom_id res chain seq x y z
N MET A 1 0.28 -7.44 -8.22
CA MET A 1 1.46 -8.05 -7.59
C MET A 1 1.02 -9.18 -6.67
N SER A 2 1.80 -10.25 -6.52
CA SER A 2 1.58 -11.28 -5.49
C SER A 2 2.51 -10.98 -4.32
N ALA A 3 1.98 -10.84 -3.11
CA ALA A 3 2.73 -10.52 -1.90
C ALA A 3 2.30 -11.45 -0.76
N THR A 4 3.11 -11.51 0.31
CA THR A 4 2.80 -12.28 1.53
C THR A 4 1.37 -12.04 2.07
N PRO A 5 0.85 -10.81 2.14
CA PRO A 5 -0.52 -10.57 2.61
C PRO A 5 -1.60 -10.97 1.59
N GLY A 6 -1.26 -11.09 0.31
CA GLY A 6 -2.24 -11.36 -0.74
C GLY A 6 -1.83 -10.93 -2.14
N LYS A 7 -2.73 -11.15 -3.09
CA LYS A 7 -2.67 -10.63 -4.45
C LYS A 7 -3.27 -9.24 -4.49
N VAL A 8 -2.44 -8.24 -4.78
CA VAL A 8 -2.84 -6.83 -4.88
C VAL A 8 -2.99 -6.43 -6.34
N VAL A 9 -4.03 -5.67 -6.64
CA VAL A 9 -4.19 -4.94 -7.91
C VAL A 9 -4.02 -3.45 -7.65
N ILE A 10 -3.33 -2.76 -8.56
CA ILE A 10 -3.28 -1.31 -8.61
C ILE A 10 -4.30 -0.89 -9.67
N HIS A 11 -5.32 -0.13 -9.27
CA HIS A 11 -6.33 0.42 -10.19
C HIS A 11 -5.79 1.62 -10.95
N GLY A 12 -4.85 2.36 -10.35
CA GLY A 12 -4.20 3.50 -10.97
C GLY A 12 -3.68 4.49 -9.94
N GLU A 13 -3.30 5.67 -10.42
CA GLU A 13 -2.95 6.81 -9.58
C GLU A 13 -4.14 7.76 -9.39
N SER A 14 -4.22 8.39 -8.22
CA SER A 14 -5.23 9.39 -7.90
C SER A 14 -4.63 10.49 -7.04
N ARG A 15 -5.40 11.56 -6.78
CA ARG A 15 -5.01 12.68 -5.93
C ARG A 15 -5.99 12.81 -4.77
N VAL A 16 -5.55 12.50 -3.56
CA VAL A 16 -6.35 12.54 -2.34
C VAL A 16 -5.69 13.48 -1.35
N ALA A 17 -6.45 14.43 -0.79
CA ALA A 17 -5.93 15.48 0.10
C ALA A 17 -4.70 16.22 -0.47
N GLY A 18 -4.69 16.46 -1.79
CA GLY A 18 -3.59 17.14 -2.50
C GLY A 18 -2.37 16.26 -2.81
N ARG A 19 -2.29 15.04 -2.28
CA ARG A 19 -1.17 14.11 -2.44
C ARG A 19 -1.46 13.09 -3.55
N LYS A 20 -0.43 12.74 -4.32
CA LYS A 20 -0.50 11.67 -5.32
C LYS A 20 -0.43 10.32 -4.61
N VAL A 21 -1.36 9.42 -4.92
CA VAL A 21 -1.49 8.11 -4.28
C VAL A 21 -1.75 7.04 -5.33
N PHE A 22 -1.40 5.80 -5.02
CA PHE A 22 -1.91 4.63 -5.72
C PHE A 22 -3.20 4.16 -5.07
N VAL A 23 -4.18 3.82 -5.90
CA VAL A 23 -5.42 3.17 -5.47
C VAL A 23 -5.28 1.67 -5.67
N CYS A 24 -5.34 0.92 -4.58
CA CYS A 24 -5.09 -0.52 -4.55
C CYS A 24 -6.26 -1.28 -3.93
N SER A 25 -6.43 -2.55 -4.30
CA SER A 25 -7.27 -3.49 -3.55
C SER A 25 -6.66 -4.89 -3.57
N PHE A 26 -7.06 -5.73 -2.61
CA PHE A 26 -6.70 -7.14 -2.64
C PHE A 26 -7.70 -7.92 -3.49
N LEU A 27 -7.21 -8.61 -4.52
CA LEU A 27 -7.97 -9.62 -5.26
C LEU A 27 -8.09 -10.94 -4.47
N GLN A 28 -7.10 -11.19 -3.62
CA GLN A 28 -7.06 -12.32 -2.71
C GLN A 28 -6.22 -11.90 -1.51
N ALA A 29 -6.70 -12.03 -0.28
CA ALA A 29 -5.97 -11.68 0.93
C ALA A 29 -5.98 -12.83 1.94
N ARG A 30 -5.00 -12.83 2.84
CA ARG A 30 -4.99 -13.72 4.02
C ARG A 30 -6.10 -13.33 5.00
N LEU A 31 -6.39 -12.04 5.13
CA LEU A 31 -7.52 -11.51 5.86
C LEU A 31 -8.72 -11.41 4.89
N PRO A 32 -9.77 -12.24 5.05
CA PRO A 32 -10.90 -12.25 4.12
C PRO A 32 -11.61 -10.89 4.00
N ASP A 33 -11.70 -10.16 5.11
CA ASP A 33 -12.35 -8.84 5.18
C ASP A 33 -11.58 -7.74 4.42
N ALA A 34 -10.35 -8.01 3.99
CA ALA A 34 -9.54 -7.07 3.22
C ALA A 34 -9.71 -7.23 1.69
N VAL A 35 -10.37 -8.30 1.24
CA VAL A 35 -10.62 -8.53 -0.20
C VAL A 35 -11.60 -7.49 -0.73
N ASP A 36 -11.32 -6.95 -1.91
CA ASP A 36 -12.06 -5.87 -2.59
C ASP A 36 -12.20 -4.56 -1.80
N GLN A 37 -11.58 -4.45 -0.63
CA GLN A 37 -11.53 -3.20 0.12
C GLN A 37 -10.44 -2.28 -0.46
N PRO A 38 -10.79 -1.06 -0.91
CA PRO A 38 -9.81 -0.13 -1.43
C PRO A 38 -8.93 0.43 -0.31
N PHE A 39 -7.63 0.54 -0.59
CA PHE A 39 -6.66 1.20 0.28
C PHE A 39 -5.71 2.06 -0.55
N PHE A 40 -5.06 3.02 0.11
CA PHE A 40 -4.18 3.99 -0.54
C PHE A 40 -2.72 3.76 -0.16
N ALA A 41 -1.87 3.60 -1.17
CA ALA A 41 -0.43 3.64 -0.99
C ALA A 41 0.11 5.01 -1.45
N ALA A 42 1.14 5.50 -0.76
CA ALA A 42 1.88 6.67 -1.20
C ALA A 42 2.47 6.39 -2.60
N TRP A 43 2.31 7.36 -3.50
CA TRP A 43 2.89 7.22 -4.83
C TRP A 43 4.42 7.21 -4.74
N SER A 44 5.04 6.24 -5.41
CA SER A 44 6.49 6.11 -5.49
C SER A 44 6.89 5.76 -6.93
N PRO A 45 7.84 6.48 -7.53
CA PRO A 45 8.31 6.20 -8.89
C PRO A 45 9.25 5.00 -8.97
N THR A 46 9.80 4.56 -7.84
CA THR A 46 10.81 3.49 -7.76
C THR A 46 10.28 2.19 -7.16
N ALA A 47 9.10 2.23 -6.52
CA ALA A 47 8.51 1.06 -5.92
C ALA A 47 8.02 0.08 -7.00
N THR A 48 8.52 -1.15 -6.91
CA THR A 48 8.15 -2.29 -7.75
C THR A 48 7.29 -3.27 -6.98
N TRP A 49 7.45 -3.34 -5.65
CA TRP A 49 6.79 -4.29 -4.77
C TRP A 49 5.94 -3.62 -3.68
N LEU A 50 5.03 -4.39 -3.07
CA LEU A 50 4.10 -3.89 -2.05
C LEU A 50 4.82 -3.49 -0.75
N ASP A 51 5.86 -4.21 -0.36
CA ASP A 51 6.69 -3.95 0.82
C ASP A 51 7.58 -2.71 0.68
N GLU A 52 7.78 -2.22 -0.55
CA GLU A 52 8.46 -0.96 -0.84
C GLU A 52 7.48 0.24 -0.79
N LEU A 53 6.17 -0.02 -0.71
CA LEU A 53 5.15 1.00 -0.61
C LEU A 53 4.82 1.31 0.85
N GLN A 54 4.47 2.57 1.09
CA GLN A 54 4.02 3.05 2.38
C GLN A 54 2.53 3.41 2.32
N PRO A 55 1.79 3.33 3.43
CA PRO A 55 0.44 3.88 3.50
C PRO A 55 0.43 5.35 3.11
N ALA A 56 -0.58 5.78 2.34
CA ALA A 56 -0.70 7.20 1.96
C ALA A 56 -0.99 8.08 3.19
N PHE A 57 -1.67 7.55 4.20
CA PHE A 57 -2.12 8.25 5.40
C PHE A 57 -1.78 7.43 6.65
N ALA A 58 -1.33 8.08 7.72
CA ALA A 58 -1.00 7.41 8.98
C ALA A 58 -2.21 6.71 9.60
N ASP A 59 -3.40 7.32 9.45
CA ASP A 59 -4.66 6.81 9.98
C ASP A 59 -5.31 5.74 9.07
N CYS A 60 -4.69 5.39 7.94
CA CYS A 60 -5.18 4.39 7.00
C CYS A 60 -4.06 3.41 6.62
N PRO A 61 -3.66 2.51 7.55
CA PRO A 61 -2.65 1.49 7.28
C PRO A 61 -3.15 0.46 6.26
N PHE A 62 -2.22 -0.37 5.75
CA PHE A 62 -2.60 -1.46 4.87
C PHE A 62 -3.40 -2.54 5.62
N PRO A 63 -4.44 -3.14 5.01
CA PRO A 63 -5.28 -4.13 5.67
C PRO A 63 -4.64 -5.54 5.64
N THR A 64 -3.43 -5.68 6.21
CA THR A 64 -2.61 -6.90 6.13
C THR A 64 -2.66 -7.82 7.34
N GLY A 65 -3.43 -7.50 8.39
CA GLY A 65 -3.71 -8.36 9.55
C GLY A 65 -2.54 -8.62 10.51
N ALA A 66 -1.29 -8.44 10.07
CA ALA A 66 -0.12 -8.26 10.93
C ALA A 66 0.30 -6.80 10.84
N GLU A 67 0.64 -6.22 11.99
CA GLU A 67 1.02 -4.81 12.16
C GLU A 67 1.83 -4.33 10.96
N ALA A 68 1.31 -3.29 10.30
CA ALA A 68 1.98 -2.66 9.18
C ALA A 68 3.41 -2.38 9.62
N VAL A 69 4.37 -3.14 9.10
CA VAL A 69 5.78 -2.83 9.25
C VAL A 69 5.98 -1.52 8.51
N GLY A 70 5.77 -0.43 9.24
CA GLY A 70 6.25 0.87 8.86
C GLY A 70 7.75 0.74 8.84
N SER A 71 8.29 0.40 7.68
CA SER A 71 9.71 0.55 7.38
C SER A 71 10.00 2.04 7.47
N GLN A 72 10.33 2.50 8.67
CA GLN A 72 11.15 3.68 8.89
C GLN A 72 12.51 3.42 8.22
N GLU A 73 13.09 4.49 7.66
CA GLU A 73 14.25 4.54 6.73
C GLU A 73 13.91 4.16 5.28
N ALA A 74 13.94 5.08 4.31
CA ALA A 74 15.13 5.85 3.94
C ALA A 74 14.84 7.33 3.66
N ALA A 75 14.98 8.15 4.71
CA ALA A 75 15.50 9.49 4.55
C ALA A 75 17.02 9.39 4.71
N GLY A 76 17.77 9.76 3.66
CA GLY A 76 19.21 9.98 3.74
C GLY A 76 20.07 8.83 3.19
N ARG A 77 20.60 9.06 2.00
CA ARG A 77 22.04 8.95 1.71
C ARG A 77 22.33 9.90 0.54
N ALA A 78 23.41 10.66 0.72
CA ALA A 78 23.85 11.82 -0.05
C ALA A 78 24.19 11.51 -1.51
#